data_AF-V4QQP0-F1
#
_entry.id   AF-V4QQP0-F1
#
_cell.length_a   1.000
_cell.length_b   1.000
_cell.length_c   1.000
_cell.angle_alpha   90.00
_cell.angle_beta   90.00
_cell.angle_gamma   90.00
#
_symmetry.space_group_name_H-M   'P 1'
#
loop_
_entity.id
_entity.type
_entity.pdbx_description
1 polymer ?
#
loop_
_entity_poly.entity_id
_entity_poly.type
_entity_poly.pdbx_seq_one_letter_code
_entity_poly.pdbx_strand_id
1 'polypeptide(L)'
;MTGDYTEDDERTLLEKAEKLQAGLVAAATQDPGGLSSSDFSRLRQELLTSPVSREKVPDMLRRYRDAGQFWQFIKGKFKHYQERRAYIWDEFRPLMDHLEFQDKVPGIAPISDALEDFDPENVHGIWQKALDRRSSDPEGAITASRTLLETVCKYVLEEAQATYPDDADLPKLWMLASEHLNLAPHQHQEV
;
A
#
# COMPACT_ATOMS: atom_id res chain seq x y z
N MET A 1 -6.99 -17.91 -22.95
CA MET A 1 -5.69 -17.57 -22.34
C MET A 1 -6.02 -16.87 -21.04
N THR A 2 -6.31 -17.67 -20.02
CA THR A 2 -6.70 -17.20 -18.68
C THR A 2 -5.42 -16.85 -17.95
N GLY A 3 -5.21 -15.55 -17.69
CA GLY A 3 -4.14 -15.08 -16.83
C GLY A 3 -4.36 -15.65 -15.44
N ASP A 4 -3.46 -16.52 -15.03
CA ASP A 4 -3.40 -17.08 -13.70
C ASP A 4 -2.89 -15.95 -12.79
N TYR A 5 -3.80 -15.24 -12.13
CA TYR A 5 -3.46 -14.12 -11.25
C TYR A 5 -3.00 -14.66 -9.90
N THR A 6 -1.70 -14.88 -9.76
CA THR A 6 -1.06 -15.23 -8.48
C THR A 6 -1.15 -14.06 -7.49
N GLU A 7 -1.17 -14.38 -6.19
CA GLU A 7 -1.21 -13.41 -5.06
C GLU A 7 -0.10 -12.34 -5.10
N ASP A 8 0.91 -12.51 -5.95
CA ASP A 8 2.12 -11.68 -6.12
C ASP A 8 1.90 -10.41 -6.98
N ASP A 9 0.79 -10.30 -7.70
CA ASP A 9 0.52 -9.18 -8.64
C ASP A 9 -0.12 -7.93 -7.98
N GLU A 10 -0.46 -7.97 -6.69
CA GLU A 10 -1.23 -6.93 -5.99
C GLU A 10 -0.40 -6.24 -4.89
N ARG A 11 0.60 -5.44 -5.27
CA ARG A 11 1.49 -4.78 -4.31
C ARG A 11 0.85 -3.56 -3.67
N THR A 12 0.06 -2.80 -4.43
CA THR A 12 -0.51 -1.52 -3.99
C THR A 12 -2.00 -1.60 -3.69
N LEU A 13 -2.51 -0.66 -2.88
CA LEU A 13 -3.96 -0.50 -2.67
C LEU A 13 -4.69 -0.12 -3.96
N LEU A 14 -4.02 0.56 -4.90
CA LEU A 14 -4.58 0.92 -6.19
C LEU A 14 -4.82 -0.32 -7.05
N GLU A 15 -3.82 -1.19 -7.23
CA GLU A 15 -3.94 -2.45 -7.97
C GLU A 15 -5.05 -3.35 -7.37
N LYS A 16 -5.12 -3.40 -6.03
CA LYS A 16 -6.18 -4.11 -5.30
C LYS A 16 -7.57 -3.54 -5.61
N ALA A 17 -7.71 -2.22 -5.63
CA ALA A 17 -8.95 -1.55 -5.99
C ALA A 17 -9.35 -1.78 -7.46
N GLU A 18 -8.38 -1.76 -8.38
CA GLU A 18 -8.57 -2.05 -9.81
C GLU A 18 -9.03 -3.49 -10.03
N LYS A 19 -8.36 -4.45 -9.39
CA LYS A 19 -8.72 -5.86 -9.49
C LYS A 19 -10.12 -6.13 -8.93
N LEU A 20 -10.47 -5.52 -7.80
CA LEU A 20 -11.81 -5.65 -7.22
C LEU A 20 -12.88 -5.01 -8.11
N GLN A 21 -12.60 -3.84 -8.71
CA GLN A 21 -13.50 -3.17 -9.65
C GLN A 21 -13.74 -4.04 -10.89
N ALA A 22 -12.68 -4.57 -11.50
CA ALA A 22 -12.76 -5.47 -12.65
C ALA A 22 -13.56 -6.74 -12.32
N GLY A 23 -13.32 -7.31 -11.13
CA GLY A 23 -14.07 -8.46 -10.61
C GLY A 23 -15.56 -8.21 -10.48
N LEU A 24 -15.96 -7.04 -9.96
CA LEU A 24 -17.37 -6.62 -9.89
C LEU A 24 -17.98 -6.42 -11.27
N VAL A 25 -17.23 -5.86 -12.23
CA VAL A 25 -17.70 -5.70 -13.62
C VAL A 25 -17.92 -7.07 -14.26
N ALA A 26 -16.99 -8.00 -14.09
CA ALA A 26 -17.13 -9.38 -14.57
C ALA A 26 -18.38 -10.04 -13.98
N ALA A 27 -18.58 -9.95 -12.67
CA ALA A 27 -19.77 -10.47 -11.99
C ALA A 27 -21.08 -9.82 -12.50
N ALA A 28 -21.08 -8.50 -12.72
CA ALA A 28 -22.26 -7.77 -13.21
C ALA A 28 -22.62 -8.08 -14.68
N THR A 29 -21.67 -8.62 -15.43
CA THR A 29 -21.82 -8.91 -16.87
C THR A 29 -21.76 -10.40 -17.20
N GLN A 30 -21.70 -11.25 -16.16
CA GLN A 30 -21.64 -12.71 -16.25
C GLN A 30 -20.44 -13.20 -17.06
N ASP A 31 -19.32 -12.49 -16.94
CA ASP A 31 -18.06 -12.89 -17.57
C ASP A 31 -17.44 -14.08 -16.81
N PRO A 32 -17.12 -15.20 -17.48
CA PRO A 32 -16.53 -16.38 -16.85
C PRO A 32 -15.13 -16.14 -16.25
N GLY A 33 -14.45 -15.03 -16.57
CA GLY A 33 -13.17 -14.63 -15.96
C GLY A 33 -13.28 -13.85 -14.64
N GLY A 34 -14.39 -13.99 -13.92
CA GLY A 34 -14.67 -13.24 -12.69
C GLY A 34 -13.77 -13.60 -11.51
N LEU A 35 -13.72 -12.67 -10.54
CA LEU A 35 -12.95 -12.82 -9.31
C LEU A 35 -13.50 -13.96 -8.43
N SER A 36 -12.61 -14.73 -7.79
CA SER A 36 -13.02 -15.77 -6.85
C SER A 36 -13.70 -15.16 -5.62
N SER A 37 -14.55 -15.94 -4.93
CA SER A 37 -15.21 -15.48 -3.69
C SER A 37 -14.21 -15.15 -2.58
N SER A 38 -13.10 -15.91 -2.50
CA SER A 38 -12.01 -15.68 -1.55
C SER A 38 -11.28 -14.37 -1.85
N ASP A 39 -10.91 -14.14 -3.12
CA ASP A 39 -10.23 -12.90 -3.53
C ASP A 39 -11.13 -11.69 -3.32
N PHE A 40 -12.42 -11.80 -3.65
CA PHE A 40 -13.38 -10.73 -3.39
C PHE A 40 -13.39 -10.34 -1.91
N SER A 41 -13.49 -11.34 -1.04
CA SER A 41 -13.57 -11.13 0.41
C SER A 41 -12.28 -10.53 0.96
N ARG A 42 -11.13 -11.04 0.50
CA ARG A 42 -9.79 -10.57 0.87
C ARG A 42 -9.57 -9.12 0.45
N LEU A 43 -9.69 -8.81 -0.85
CA LEU A 43 -9.51 -7.45 -1.39
C LEU A 43 -10.46 -6.44 -0.73
N ARG A 44 -11.73 -6.82 -0.57
CA ARG A 44 -12.73 -5.99 0.12
C ARG A 44 -12.32 -5.70 1.56
N GLN A 45 -11.83 -6.71 2.29
CA GLN A 45 -11.42 -6.53 3.67
C GLN A 45 -10.21 -5.59 3.76
N GLU A 46 -9.19 -5.82 2.95
CA GLU A 46 -7.97 -5.00 2.93
C GLU A 46 -8.29 -3.51 2.67
N LEU A 47 -9.13 -3.22 1.68
CA LEU A 47 -9.56 -1.84 1.38
C LEU A 47 -10.40 -1.21 2.51
N LEU A 48 -11.20 -2.01 3.22
CA LEU A 48 -12.04 -1.53 4.33
C LEU A 48 -11.25 -1.30 5.62
N THR A 49 -10.17 -2.05 5.84
CA THR A 49 -9.33 -1.94 7.04
C THR A 49 -8.21 -0.93 6.88
N SER A 50 -7.77 -0.63 5.65
CA SER A 50 -6.73 0.35 5.40
C SER A 50 -7.18 1.77 5.78
N PRO A 51 -6.44 2.48 6.65
CA PRO A 51 -6.71 3.88 6.99
C PRO A 51 -6.72 4.80 5.76
N VAL A 52 -5.91 4.48 4.75
CA VAL A 52 -5.76 5.26 3.51
C VAL A 52 -7.01 5.19 2.65
N SER A 53 -7.57 3.99 2.44
CA SER A 53 -8.68 3.80 1.50
C SER A 53 -10.06 3.88 2.16
N ARG A 54 -10.20 3.49 3.44
CA ARG A 54 -11.50 3.17 4.07
C ARG A 54 -12.57 4.26 3.96
N GLU A 55 -12.18 5.53 3.91
CA GLU A 55 -13.11 6.67 3.83
C GLU A 55 -13.67 6.86 2.43
N LYS A 56 -12.95 6.41 1.40
CA LYS A 56 -13.34 6.54 -0.02
C LYS A 56 -13.88 5.25 -0.61
N VAL A 57 -13.82 4.13 0.14
CA VAL A 57 -14.40 2.85 -0.30
C VAL A 57 -15.88 3.03 -0.68
N PRO A 58 -16.32 2.48 -1.83
CA PRO A 58 -17.72 2.48 -2.25
C PRO A 58 -18.67 1.84 -1.24
N ASP A 59 -19.86 2.41 -1.08
CA ASP A 59 -20.88 1.91 -0.15
C ASP A 59 -21.35 0.49 -0.49
N MET A 60 -21.35 0.12 -1.77
CA MET A 60 -21.68 -1.23 -2.21
C MET A 60 -20.72 -2.28 -1.62
N LEU A 61 -19.44 -1.94 -1.42
CA LEU A 61 -18.49 -2.84 -0.78
C LEU A 61 -18.76 -2.96 0.72
N ARG A 62 -19.32 -1.93 1.38
CA ARG A 62 -19.75 -2.07 2.78
C ARG A 62 -20.98 -2.98 2.91
N ARG A 63 -21.91 -2.88 1.96
CA ARG A 63 -23.21 -3.57 2.02
C ARG A 63 -23.19 -5.02 1.53
N TYR A 64 -22.46 -5.31 0.45
CA TYR A 64 -22.44 -6.64 -0.17
C TYR A 64 -21.13 -7.35 0.16
N ARG A 65 -21.24 -8.53 0.78
CA ARG A 65 -20.07 -9.27 1.30
C ARG A 65 -19.46 -10.25 0.32
N ASP A 66 -20.18 -10.58 -0.75
CA ASP A 66 -19.71 -11.46 -1.82
C ASP A 66 -20.27 -11.02 -3.18
N ALA A 67 -19.65 -11.50 -4.26
CA ALA A 67 -20.03 -11.18 -5.63
C ALA A 67 -21.46 -11.65 -5.98
N GLY A 68 -21.96 -12.71 -5.33
CA GLY A 68 -23.32 -13.20 -5.52
C GLY A 68 -24.37 -12.24 -4.97
N GLN A 69 -24.17 -11.71 -3.76
CA GLN A 69 -25.04 -10.66 -3.18
C GLN A 69 -25.04 -9.40 -4.05
N PHE A 70 -23.87 -8.95 -4.49
CA PHE A 70 -23.74 -7.82 -5.38
C PHE A 70 -24.47 -8.07 -6.72
N TRP A 71 -24.34 -9.27 -7.29
CA TRP A 71 -25.04 -9.66 -8.51
C TRP A 71 -26.57 -9.53 -8.38
N GLN A 72 -27.15 -10.00 -7.27
CA GLN A 72 -28.60 -9.90 -7.04
C GLN A 72 -29.07 -8.44 -7.01
N PHE A 73 -28.28 -7.55 -6.42
CA PHE A 73 -28.56 -6.11 -6.41
C PHE A 73 -28.48 -5.50 -7.81
N ILE A 74 -27.33 -5.66 -8.48
CA ILE A 74 -27.05 -4.92 -9.71
C ILE A 74 -27.92 -5.37 -10.87
N LYS A 75 -28.28 -6.65 -10.93
CA LYS A 75 -29.18 -7.19 -11.98
C LYS A 75 -30.61 -6.66 -11.85
N GLY A 76 -31.05 -6.38 -10.63
CA GLY A 76 -32.39 -5.82 -10.36
C GLY A 76 -32.44 -4.32 -10.57
N LYS A 77 -31.32 -3.62 -10.32
CA LYS A 77 -31.20 -2.17 -10.48
C LYS A 77 -31.09 -1.74 -11.93
N PHE A 78 -30.33 -2.47 -12.75
CA PHE A 78 -30.03 -2.09 -14.14
C PHE A 78 -30.25 -3.22 -15.13
N LYS A 79 -30.87 -2.87 -16.26
CA LYS A 79 -31.20 -3.82 -17.33
C LYS A 79 -30.02 -4.05 -18.26
N HIS A 80 -29.26 -3.01 -18.59
CA HIS A 80 -28.19 -3.07 -19.56
C HIS A 80 -26.81 -3.18 -18.92
N TYR A 81 -25.91 -3.95 -19.53
CA TYR A 81 -24.55 -4.13 -19.04
C TYR A 81 -23.76 -2.82 -18.99
N GLN A 82 -24.04 -1.88 -19.91
CA GLN A 82 -23.45 -0.55 -19.90
C GLN A 82 -23.78 0.21 -18.62
N GLU A 83 -25.04 0.20 -18.19
CA GLU A 83 -25.49 0.90 -16.97
C GLU A 83 -24.83 0.31 -15.72
N ARG A 84 -24.66 -1.02 -15.69
CA ARG A 84 -23.98 -1.71 -14.58
C ARG A 84 -22.52 -1.32 -14.49
N ARG A 85 -21.81 -1.26 -15.62
CA ARG A 85 -20.41 -0.82 -15.68
C ARG A 85 -20.26 0.63 -15.24
N ALA A 86 -21.10 1.52 -15.78
CA ALA A 86 -21.10 2.93 -15.42
C ALA A 86 -21.30 3.12 -13.90
N TYR A 87 -22.28 2.44 -13.31
CA TYR A 87 -22.50 2.48 -11.86
C TYR A 87 -21.27 2.04 -11.06
N ILE A 88 -20.63 0.93 -11.45
CA ILE A 88 -19.45 0.42 -10.75
C ILE A 88 -18.30 1.43 -10.86
N TRP A 89 -18.03 1.95 -12.06
CA TRP A 89 -16.97 2.93 -12.28
C TRP A 89 -17.20 4.23 -11.51
N ASP A 90 -18.41 4.77 -11.56
CA ASP A 90 -18.76 6.03 -10.89
C ASP A 90 -18.60 5.92 -9.37
N GLU A 91 -19.02 4.79 -8.78
CA GLU A 91 -18.89 4.57 -7.35
C GLU A 91 -17.43 4.36 -6.91
N PHE A 92 -16.60 3.71 -7.73
CA PHE A 92 -15.16 3.51 -7.44
C PHE A 92 -14.32 4.76 -7.65
N ARG A 93 -14.77 5.70 -8.48
CA ARG A 93 -13.99 6.88 -8.87
C ARG A 93 -13.37 7.65 -7.70
N PRO A 94 -14.09 7.95 -6.59
CA PRO A 94 -13.50 8.65 -5.46
C PRO A 94 -12.37 7.88 -4.76
N LEU A 95 -12.42 6.55 -4.78
CA LEU A 95 -11.36 5.70 -4.25
C LEU A 95 -10.15 5.72 -5.19
N MET A 96 -10.37 5.53 -6.49
CA MET A 96 -9.31 5.53 -7.49
C MET A 96 -8.57 6.87 -7.51
N ASP A 97 -9.29 7.98 -7.62
CA ASP A 97 -8.70 9.32 -7.65
C ASP A 97 -7.88 9.59 -6.37
N HIS A 98 -8.34 9.08 -5.21
CA HIS A 98 -7.61 9.22 -3.96
C HIS A 98 -6.31 8.42 -3.94
N LEU A 99 -6.35 7.16 -4.35
CA LEU A 99 -5.19 6.27 -4.36
C LEU A 99 -4.16 6.71 -5.41
N GLU A 100 -4.61 7.08 -6.61
CA GLU A 100 -3.74 7.66 -7.64
C GLU A 100 -3.05 8.94 -7.16
N PHE A 101 -3.74 9.78 -6.38
CA PHE A 101 -3.15 10.99 -5.85
C PHE A 101 -2.07 10.70 -4.79
N GLN A 102 -2.25 9.66 -3.96
CA GLN A 102 -1.22 9.24 -2.99
C GLN A 102 0.03 8.73 -3.71
N ASP A 103 -0.13 7.93 -4.76
CA ASP A 103 1.00 7.41 -5.53
C ASP A 103 1.73 8.50 -6.32
N LYS A 104 1.00 9.54 -6.76
CA LYS A 104 1.55 10.70 -7.48
C LYS A 104 2.30 11.69 -6.58
N VAL A 105 2.35 11.51 -5.25
CA VAL A 105 3.18 12.35 -4.39
C VAL A 105 4.66 12.07 -4.72
N PRO A 106 5.42 13.05 -5.24
CA PRO A 106 6.79 12.83 -5.66
C PRO A 106 7.63 12.25 -4.51
N GLY A 107 8.31 11.14 -4.79
CA GLY A 107 9.18 10.45 -3.85
C GLY A 107 8.55 9.28 -3.10
N ILE A 108 7.23 9.15 -3.01
CA ILE A 108 6.64 8.02 -2.23
C ILE A 108 6.88 6.67 -2.90
N ALA A 109 6.49 6.49 -4.17
CA ALA A 109 6.64 5.20 -4.85
C ALA A 109 8.11 4.77 -5.01
N PRO A 110 9.05 5.62 -5.50
CA PRO A 110 10.46 5.21 -5.63
C PRO A 110 11.13 4.90 -4.28
N ILE A 111 10.74 5.60 -3.21
CA ILE A 111 11.24 5.31 -1.86
C ILE A 111 10.62 4.00 -1.35
N SER A 112 9.33 3.77 -1.57
CA SER A 112 8.65 2.55 -1.15
C SER A 112 9.25 1.31 -1.82
N ASP A 113 9.51 1.37 -3.13
CA ASP A 113 10.12 0.29 -3.90
C ASP A 113 11.55 0.02 -3.41
N ALA A 114 12.35 1.07 -3.23
CA ALA A 114 13.72 0.93 -2.73
C ALA A 114 13.79 0.37 -1.30
N LEU A 115 12.80 0.65 -0.45
CA LEU A 115 12.74 0.12 0.91
C LEU A 115 12.21 -1.32 0.97
N GLU A 116 11.35 -1.72 0.03
CA GLU A 116 10.88 -3.10 -0.11
C GLU A 116 12.02 -4.05 -0.50
N ASP A 117 12.92 -3.61 -1.39
CA ASP A 117 14.13 -4.35 -1.76
C ASP A 117 15.18 -4.42 -0.62
N PHE A 118 15.14 -3.48 0.31
CA PHE A 118 16.15 -3.32 1.37
C PHE A 118 15.85 -4.15 2.62
N ASP A 119 14.62 -4.10 3.13
CA ASP A 119 14.10 -4.96 4.21
C ASP A 119 12.56 -4.88 4.23
N PRO A 120 11.87 -5.83 3.56
CA PRO A 120 10.43 -5.77 3.37
C PRO A 120 9.64 -5.96 4.68
N GLU A 121 10.20 -6.64 5.70
CA GLU A 121 9.47 -6.93 6.93
C GLU A 121 9.59 -5.79 7.96
N ASN A 122 10.76 -5.17 8.11
CA ASN A 122 10.95 -4.13 9.13
C ASN A 122 10.88 -2.70 8.60
N VAL A 123 11.42 -2.40 7.43
CA VAL A 123 11.60 -1.02 6.95
C VAL A 123 10.36 -0.55 6.19
N HIS A 124 9.88 -1.34 5.22
CA HIS A 124 8.69 -0.99 4.44
C HIS A 124 7.43 -0.81 5.32
N GLY A 125 7.23 -1.70 6.30
CA GLY A 125 6.09 -1.63 7.22
C GLY A 125 6.10 -0.38 8.12
N ILE A 126 7.27 0.14 8.51
CA ILE A 126 7.38 1.37 9.30
C ILE A 126 7.16 2.61 8.42
N TRP A 127 7.66 2.58 7.17
CA TRP A 127 7.42 3.62 6.18
C TRP A 127 5.93 3.81 5.88
N GLN A 128 5.20 2.73 5.61
CA GLN A 128 3.75 2.81 5.37
C GLN A 128 2.98 3.36 6.57
N LYS A 129 3.32 2.94 7.79
CA LYS A 129 2.74 3.50 9.01
C LYS A 129 2.98 5.01 9.15
N ALA A 130 4.14 5.51 8.74
CA ALA A 130 4.44 6.94 8.76
C ALA A 130 3.59 7.72 7.74
N LEU A 131 3.43 7.16 6.52
CA LEU A 131 2.61 7.76 5.47
C LEU A 131 1.12 7.83 5.84
N ASP A 132 0.56 6.73 6.36
CA ASP A 132 -0.83 6.63 6.78
C ASP A 132 -1.22 7.68 7.83
N ARG A 133 -0.27 8.02 8.71
CA ARG A 133 -0.48 8.95 9.83
C ARG A 133 -0.19 10.40 9.48
N ARG A 134 0.50 10.69 8.37
CA ARG A 134 1.01 12.02 8.02
C ARG A 134 -0.02 13.15 8.17
N SER A 135 -1.28 12.89 7.80
CA SER A 135 -2.34 13.90 7.80
C SER A 135 -3.22 13.89 9.05
N SER A 136 -3.29 12.76 9.77
CA SER A 136 -4.24 12.53 10.88
C SER A 136 -3.56 12.50 12.26
N ASP A 137 -2.27 12.17 12.31
CA ASP A 137 -1.43 12.07 13.52
C ASP A 137 0.04 12.43 13.18
N PRO A 138 0.36 13.73 13.09
CA PRO A 138 1.72 14.18 12.72
C PRO A 138 2.81 13.74 13.70
N GLU A 139 2.52 13.71 15.01
CA GLU A 139 3.48 13.27 16.02
C GLU A 139 3.78 11.76 15.90
N GLY A 140 2.75 10.96 15.65
CA GLY A 140 2.92 9.53 15.34
C GLY A 140 3.67 9.29 14.04
N ALA A 141 3.48 10.12 13.01
CA ALA A 141 4.23 10.06 11.76
C ALA A 141 5.72 10.39 11.96
N ILE A 142 6.05 11.41 12.77
CA ILE A 142 7.44 11.75 13.11
C ILE A 142 8.09 10.60 13.89
N THR A 143 7.36 10.02 14.85
CA THR A 143 7.87 8.88 15.65
C THR A 143 8.17 7.69 14.74
N ALA A 144 7.24 7.33 13.84
CA ALA A 144 7.45 6.26 12.87
C ALA A 144 8.64 6.55 11.94
N SER A 145 8.79 7.80 11.48
CA SER A 145 9.93 8.21 10.64
C SER A 145 11.26 8.11 11.39
N ARG A 146 11.29 8.42 12.69
CA ARG A 146 12.48 8.24 13.53
C ARG A 146 12.84 6.75 13.66
N THR A 147 11.86 5.90 13.95
CA THR A 147 12.08 4.46 14.03
C THR A 147 12.57 3.89 12.70
N LEU A 148 12.05 4.38 11.56
CA LEU A 148 12.52 3.98 10.24
C LEU A 148 14.01 4.26 10.07
N LEU A 149 14.46 5.48 10.40
CA LEU A 149 15.87 5.85 10.32
C LEU A 149 16.74 4.99 11.25
N GLU A 150 16.26 4.69 12.46
CA GLU A 150 16.98 3.82 13.40
C GLU A 150 17.12 2.39 12.85
N THR A 151 16.06 1.82 12.30
CA THR A 151 16.08 0.48 11.68
C THR A 151 17.03 0.44 10.49
N VAL A 152 16.97 1.43 9.59
CA VAL A 152 17.87 1.49 8.42
C VAL A 152 19.34 1.61 8.86
N CYS A 153 19.65 2.46 9.85
CA CYS A 153 21.02 2.59 10.34
C CYS A 153 21.52 1.29 10.98
N LYS A 154 20.69 0.59 11.76
CA LYS A 154 21.04 -0.72 12.34
C LYS A 154 21.32 -1.75 11.27
N TYR A 155 20.45 -1.87 10.28
CA TYR A 155 20.63 -2.80 9.17
C TYR A 155 21.95 -2.54 8.42
N VAL A 156 22.26 -1.29 8.09
CA VAL A 156 23.55 -0.93 7.47
C VAL A 156 24.74 -1.38 8.31
N LEU A 157 24.67 -1.19 9.64
CA LEU A 157 25.74 -1.59 10.54
C LEU A 157 25.85 -3.11 10.68
N GLU A 158 24.72 -3.82 10.71
CA GLU A 158 24.66 -5.29 10.72
C GLU A 158 25.29 -5.88 9.45
N GLU A 159 24.94 -5.36 8.26
CA GLU A 159 25.53 -5.77 6.98
C GLU A 159 27.03 -5.44 6.90
N ALA A 160 27.45 -4.32 7.49
CA ALA A 160 28.86 -3.94 7.60
C ALA A 160 29.63 -4.74 8.67
N GLN A 161 28.95 -5.65 9.40
CA GLN A 161 29.49 -6.39 10.56
C GLN A 161 30.09 -5.46 11.64
N ALA A 162 29.51 -4.26 11.76
CA ALA A 162 29.92 -3.24 12.69
C ALA A 162 29.19 -3.37 14.03
N THR A 163 29.92 -3.22 15.13
CA THR A 163 29.33 -3.28 16.48
C THR A 163 28.73 -1.93 16.85
N TYR A 164 27.52 -1.92 17.41
CA TYR A 164 26.92 -0.75 18.02
C TYR A 164 26.30 -1.09 19.37
N PRO A 165 26.16 -0.12 20.30
CA PRO A 165 25.49 -0.33 21.58
C PRO A 165 24.01 -0.69 21.41
N ASP A 166 23.50 -1.63 22.21
CA ASP A 166 22.08 -2.01 22.20
C ASP A 166 21.13 -0.83 22.54
N ASP A 167 21.63 0.14 23.28
CA ASP A 167 20.92 1.36 23.69
C ASP A 167 21.25 2.59 22.81
N ALA A 168 21.89 2.38 21.65
CA ALA A 168 22.23 3.45 20.74
C ALA A 168 20.97 4.15 20.19
N ASP A 169 20.93 5.47 20.34
CA ASP A 169 19.88 6.32 19.79
C ASP A 169 20.19 6.75 18.35
N LEU A 170 19.17 7.26 17.65
CA LEU A 170 19.31 7.68 16.24
C LEU A 170 20.57 8.51 15.93
N PRO A 171 20.94 9.56 16.70
CA PRO A 171 22.16 10.31 16.42
C PRO A 171 23.43 9.46 16.42
N LYS A 172 23.58 8.52 17.37
CA LYS A 172 24.72 7.61 17.43
C LYS A 172 24.70 6.60 16.29
N LEU A 173 23.54 5.99 16.03
CA LEU A 173 23.36 5.04 14.93
C LEU A 173 23.69 5.67 13.58
N TRP A 174 23.20 6.89 13.34
CA TRP A 174 23.50 7.66 12.13
C TRP A 174 24.99 7.96 11.99
N MET A 175 25.66 8.39 13.07
CA MET A 175 27.09 8.68 13.04
C MET A 175 27.89 7.45 12.59
N LEU A 176 27.69 6.31 13.24
CA LEU A 176 28.35 5.05 12.91
C LEU A 176 28.04 4.61 11.48
N ALA A 177 26.76 4.60 11.09
CA ALA A 177 26.36 4.20 9.75
C ALA A 177 26.96 5.12 8.67
N SER A 178 26.96 6.44 8.90
CA SER A 178 27.51 7.43 7.97
C SER A 178 29.04 7.29 7.81
N GLU A 179 29.76 6.90 8.85
CA GLU A 179 31.19 6.60 8.78
C GLU A 179 31.46 5.35 7.93
N HIS A 180 30.69 4.28 8.14
CA HIS A 180 30.80 3.05 7.34
C HIS A 180 30.45 3.26 5.87
N LEU A 181 29.44 4.09 5.59
CA LEU A 181 29.02 4.43 4.24
C LEU A 181 29.91 5.49 3.57
N ASN A 182 30.96 5.97 4.24
CA ASN A 182 31.84 7.04 3.77
C ASN A 182 31.06 8.33 3.40
N LEU A 183 30.07 8.69 4.21
CA LEU A 183 29.23 9.89 4.06
C LEU A 183 29.60 10.97 5.09
N ALA A 184 30.44 10.65 6.09
CA ALA A 184 30.73 11.57 7.17
C ALA A 184 31.62 12.73 6.67
N PRO A 185 31.31 14.00 7.02
CA PRO A 185 32.04 15.17 6.50
C PRO A 185 33.56 15.14 6.79
N HIS A 186 33.97 14.52 7.89
CA HIS A 186 35.37 14.43 8.28
C HIS A 186 36.18 13.44 7.40
N GLN A 187 35.52 12.53 6.68
CA GLN A 187 36.17 11.59 5.76
C GLN A 187 36.49 12.22 4.39
N HIS A 188 35.95 13.41 4.11
CA HIS A 188 36.11 14.14 2.86
C HIS A 188 36.83 15.48 3.03
N GLN A 189 37.53 15.69 4.16
CA GLN A 189 38.37 16.88 4.33
C GLN A 189 39.60 16.76 3.42
N GLU A 190 39.78 17.74 2.52
CA GLU A 190 40.98 17.88 1.70
C GLU A 190 42.21 18.00 2.62
N VAL A 191 43.19 17.12 2.39
CA VAL A 191 44.53 17.17 2.99
C VAL A 191 45.36 18.25 2.32
#